data_AF-A0A9D9Y636-F1
#
_entry.id   AF-A0A9D9Y636-F1
#
_cell.length_a   1.000
_cell.length_b   1.000
_cell.length_c   1.000
_cell.angle_alpha   90.00
_cell.angle_beta   90.00
_cell.angle_gamma   90.00
#
_symmetry.space_group_name_H-M   'P 1'
#
loop_
_entity.id
_entity.type
_entity.pdbx_description
1 polymer ?
#
loop_
_entity_poly.entity_id
_entity_poly.type
_entity_poly.pdbx_seq_one_letter_code
_entity_poly.pdbx_strand_id
1 'polypeptide(L)' 'MKNMEIPPITTKLKTTIYIPDEVETLLDELFIKRMRDKNKTDRSALFCEGIRLLYEKEIGSSDNHK' A
#
# COMPACT_ATOMS: atom_id res chain seq x y z
N MET A 1 -16.54 -21.03 -5.56
CA MET A 1 -15.15 -20.53 -5.44
C MET A 1 -14.98 -20.16 -3.97
N LYS A 2 -13.93 -20.64 -3.30
CA LYS A 2 -13.71 -20.29 -1.89
C LYS A 2 -13.29 -18.82 -1.84
N ASN A 3 -14.14 -17.98 -1.28
CA ASN A 3 -13.77 -16.63 -0.87
C ASN A 3 -12.54 -16.79 0.03
N MET A 4 -11.39 -16.32 -0.42
CA MET A 4 -10.19 -16.31 0.40
C MET A 4 -10.40 -15.21 1.43
N GLU A 5 -11.08 -15.54 2.52
CA GLU A 5 -11.20 -14.66 3.68
C GLU A 5 -9.78 -14.43 4.18
N ILE A 6 -9.22 -13.26 3.86
CA ILE A 6 -7.97 -12.79 4.44
C ILE A 6 -8.28 -12.67 5.94
N PRO A 7 -7.67 -13.51 6.79
CA PRO A 7 -7.98 -13.48 8.21
C PRO A 7 -7.68 -12.07 8.74
N PRO A 8 -8.52 -11.53 9.65
CA PRO A 8 -8.29 -10.20 10.20
C PRO A 8 -6.90 -10.19 10.84
N ILE A 9 -6.01 -9.37 10.28
CA ILE A 9 -4.63 -9.25 10.74
C ILE A 9 -4.68 -8.55 12.10
N THR A 10 -4.60 -9.33 13.18
CA THR A 10 -4.63 -8.82 14.56
C THR A 10 -3.26 -8.40 15.08
N THR A 11 -2.18 -8.71 14.35
CA THR A 11 -0.80 -8.42 14.74
C THR A 11 -0.09 -7.57 13.71
N LYS A 12 0.48 -6.43 14.15
CA LYS A 12 1.32 -5.58 13.28
C LYS A 12 2.66 -6.29 13.04
N LEU A 13 2.90 -6.73 11.81
CA LEU A 13 4.19 -7.25 11.38
C LEU A 13 5.11 -6.09 10.97
N LYS A 14 6.39 -6.16 11.35
CA LYS A 14 7.43 -5.24 10.89
C LYS A 14 8.22 -5.93 9.78
N THR A 15 8.48 -5.20 8.70
CA THR A 15 9.32 -5.67 7.59
C THR A 15 10.35 -4.60 7.26
N THR A 16 11.54 -5.03 6.83
CA THR A 16 12.56 -4.16 6.25
C THR A 16 12.63 -4.46 4.77
N ILE A 17 12.63 -3.41 3.94
CA ILE A 17 12.67 -3.51 2.49
C ILE A 17 13.86 -2.74 1.96
N TYR A 18 14.41 -3.21 0.85
CA TYR A 18 15.38 -2.45 0.07
C TYR A 18 14.64 -1.81 -1.09
N ILE A 19 14.78 -0.49 -1.24
CA ILE A 19 14.23 0.28 -2.36
C ILE A 19 15.32 1.20 -2.91
N PRO A 20 15.27 1.57 -4.20
CA PRO A 20 16.16 2.59 -4.75
C PRO A 20 15.92 3.97 -4.10
N ASP A 21 16.98 4.77 -3.97
CA ASP A 21 16.94 6.12 -3.38
C ASP A 21 15.92 7.05 -4.07
N GLU A 22 15.75 6.89 -5.40
CA GLU A 22 14.74 7.63 -6.16
C GLU A 22 13.32 7.31 -5.70
N VAL A 23 13.03 6.05 -5.36
CA VAL A 23 11.71 5.63 -4.87
C VAL A 23 11.50 6.11 -3.44
N GLU A 24 12.55 6.13 -2.63
CA GLU A 24 12.49 6.72 -1.29
C GLU A 24 12.15 8.22 -1.35
N THR A 25 12.79 8.95 -2.26
CA THR A 25 12.52 10.39 -2.47
C THR A 25 11.06 10.65 -2.87
N LEU A 26 10.49 9.83 -3.75
CA LEU A 26 9.08 9.94 -4.13
C LEU A 26 8.14 9.65 -2.94
N LEU A 27 8.50 8.68 -2.09
CA LEU A 27 7.73 8.37 -0.88
C LEU A 27 7.77 9.55 0.12
N ASP A 28 8.91 10.22 0.26
CA ASP A 28 9.06 11.43 1.08
C ASP A 28 8.14 12.55 0.62
N GLU A 29 8.15 12.86 -0.69
CA GLU A 29 7.32 13.91 -1.26
C GLU A 29 5.83 13.63 -1.06
N LEU A 30 5.41 12.39 -1.29
CA LEU A 30 4.02 11.96 -1.07
C LEU A 30 3.64 12.07 0.40
N PHE A 31 4.54 11.65 1.30
CA PHE A 31 4.33 11.76 2.74
C PHE A 31 4.17 13.22 3.18
N ILE A 32 5.07 14.11 2.75
CA ILE A 32 5.01 15.55 3.05
C ILE A 32 3.69 16.15 2.54
N LYS A 33 3.32 15.87 1.29
CA LYS A 33 2.07 16.35 0.69
C LYS A 33 0.86 15.93 1.52
N ARG A 34 0.79 14.65 1.89
CA ARG A 34 -0.37 14.07 2.59
C ARG A 34 -0.45 14.50 4.05
N MET A 35 0.69 14.77 4.69
CA MET A 35 0.77 15.42 5.99
C MET A 35 0.20 16.84 5.94
N ARG A 36 0.51 17.62 4.89
CA ARG A 36 -0.06 18.97 4.71
C ARG A 36 -1.57 18.93 4.47
N ASP A 37 -2.04 18.00 3.63
CA ASP A 37 -3.44 17.95 3.19
C ASP A 37 -4.40 17.37 4.25
N LYS A 38 -3.97 16.33 4.99
CA LYS A 38 -4.85 15.55 5.89
C LYS A 38 -4.42 15.56 7.36
N ASN A 39 -3.32 16.23 7.67
CA ASN A 39 -2.71 16.36 9.00
C ASN A 39 -2.40 15.03 9.74
N LYS A 40 -2.55 13.87 9.08
CA LYS A 40 -2.28 12.54 9.61
C LYS A 40 -1.98 11.53 8.49
N THR A 41 -0.76 11.01 8.47
CA THR A 41 -0.39 9.77 7.76
C THR A 41 0.96 9.27 8.31
N ASP A 42 1.36 8.05 7.97
CA ASP A 42 2.71 7.53 8.22
C ASP A 42 3.23 6.83 6.96
N ARG A 43 4.55 6.72 6.82
CA ARG A 43 5.19 6.12 5.63
C ARG A 43 4.72 4.69 5.37
N SER A 44 4.50 3.92 6.44
CA SER A 44 4.04 2.53 6.33
C SER A 44 2.61 2.47 5.79
N ALA A 45 1.73 3.39 6.20
CA ALA A 45 0.39 3.51 5.66
C ALA A 45 0.38 3.79 4.16
N LEU A 46 1.24 4.71 3.69
CA LEU A 46 1.42 5.02 2.27
C LEU A 46 1.95 3.81 1.48
N PHE A 47 2.95 3.13 2.03
CA PHE A 47 3.52 1.94 1.40
C PHE A 47 2.48 0.82 1.26
N CYS A 48 1.72 0.55 2.33
CA CYS A 48 0.63 -0.42 2.31
C CYS A 48 -0.51 -0.03 1.35
N GLU A 49 -0.82 1.27 1.23
CA GLU A 49 -1.79 1.77 0.25
C GLU A 49 -1.32 1.50 -1.19
N GLY A 50 -0.05 1.78 -1.49
CA GLY A 50 0.55 1.47 -2.79
C GLY A 50 0.45 -0.01 -3.16
N ILE A 51 0.75 -0.90 -2.22
CA ILE A 51 0.60 -2.36 -2.41
C ILE A 51 -0.85 -2.74 -2.72
N ARG A 52 -1.82 -2.19 -1.99
CA ARG A 52 -3.25 -2.49 -2.23
C ARG A 52 -3.69 -2.04 -3.61
N LEU A 53 -3.31 -0.82 -4.02
CA LEU A 53 -3.64 -0.30 -5.34
C LEU A 53 -3.01 -1.14 -6.47
N LEU A 54 -1.77 -1.61 -6.27
CA LEU A 54 -1.13 -2.51 -7.23
C LEU A 54 -1.85 -3.86 -7.30
N TYR A 55 -2.20 -4.45 -6.15
CA TYR A 55 -2.95 -5.70 -6.07
C TYR A 55 -4.30 -5.60 -6.77
N GLU A 56 -5.07 -4.54 -6.50
CA GLU A 56 -6.37 -4.29 -7.15
C GLU A 56 -6.22 -4.17 -8.66
N LYS A 57 -5.17 -3.48 -9.13
CA LYS A 57 -4.88 -3.36 -10.56
C LYS A 57 -4.57 -4.70 -11.21
N GLU A 58 -3.75 -5.54 -10.58
CA GLU A 58 -3.29 -6.81 -11.17
C GLU A 58 -4.31 -7.94 -11.03
N ILE A 59 -4.92 -8.08 -9.85
CA ILE A 59 -5.84 -9.18 -9.54
C ILE A 59 -7.28 -8.77 -9.72
N GLY A 60 -7.67 -7.56 -9.26
CA GLY A 60 -9.04 -7.06 -9.39
C GLY A 60 -9.48 -6.81 -10.84
N SER A 61 -8.54 -6.60 -11.77
CA SER A 61 -8.85 -6.50 -13.20
C SER A 61 -9.11 -7.87 -13.87
N SER A 62 -8.80 -8.98 -13.20
CA SER A 62 -8.96 -10.33 -13.77
C SER A 62 -10.41 -10.85 -13.76
N ASP A 63 -11.33 -10.16 -13.08
CA ASP A 63 -12.74 -10.57 -12.95
C ASP A 63 -13.70 -9.87 -13.95
N ASN A 64 -13.22 -8.96 -14.80
CA ASN A 64 -14.06 -8.23 -15.78
C ASN A 64 -14.08 -8.82 -17.20
N HIS A 65 -13.65 -10.07 -17.38
CA HIS A 65 -13.91 -10.83 -18.60
C HIS A 65 -14.70 -12.10 -18.29
N LYS A 66 -15.99 -11.93 -18.00
CA LYS A 66 -17.00 -12.95 -18.31
C LYS A 66 -18.41 -12.38 -18.40
#